data_AF-A0A7L2V109-F1
#
_entry.id   AF-A0A7L2V109-F1
#
_cell.length_a   1.000
_cell.length_b   1.000
_cell.length_c   1.000
_cell.angle_alpha   90.00
_cell.angle_beta   90.00
_cell.angle_gamma   90.00
#
_symmetry.space_group_name_H-M   'P 1'
#
loop_
_entity.id
_entity.type
_entity.pdbx_description
1 polymer ?
#
loop_
_entity_poly.entity_id
_entity_poly.type
_entity_poly.pdbx_seq_one_letter_code
_entity_poly.pdbx_strand_id
1 'polypeptide(L)'
;YLPARDKWLPSDPQIISEGLYAIAVVLSFSRIAYILPANESFGPLQISLGRTVKDIFKFMVLFIMVFLAFMIGMFILYSYYLGAKLNPAFTTVEESFKTLFWSIFGLSEVTSVVLKYDHKFIENIGYVLYGIYNVTMVVVLLNMLIAMINSSYQEIE
;
A
#
# COMPACT_ATOMS: atom_id res chain seq x y z
N TYR A 1 40.80 7.01 4.42
CA TYR A 1 40.02 6.16 3.50
C TYR A 1 38.67 5.91 4.14
N LEU A 2 37.57 6.33 3.51
CA LEU A 2 36.24 5.94 3.99
C LEU A 2 36.11 4.41 3.87
N PRO A 3 35.52 3.72 4.87
CA PRO A 3 35.27 2.29 4.76
C PRO A 3 34.41 1.99 3.52
N ALA A 4 34.52 0.78 2.98
CA ALA A 4 33.63 0.35 1.90
C ALA A 4 32.16 0.28 2.40
N ARG A 5 31.18 0.48 1.50
CA ARG A 5 29.75 0.67 1.84
C ARG A 5 29.14 -0.50 2.61
N ASP A 6 29.66 -1.70 2.41
CA ASP A 6 29.29 -2.93 3.15
C ASP A 6 29.63 -2.88 4.65
N LYS A 7 30.56 -2.01 5.05
CA LYS A 7 31.02 -1.84 6.44
C LYS A 7 30.43 -0.62 7.12
N TRP A 8 29.56 0.12 6.44
CA TRP A 8 28.93 1.30 7.02
C TRP A 8 27.89 0.89 8.06
N LEU A 9 27.73 1.73 9.08
CA LEU A 9 26.64 1.55 10.02
C LEU A 9 25.32 1.78 9.29
N PRO A 10 24.25 1.00 9.57
CA PRO A 10 22.94 1.19 8.93
C PRO A 10 22.36 2.59 9.10
N SER A 11 22.75 3.30 10.17
CA SER A 11 22.35 4.67 10.49
C SER A 11 23.39 5.72 10.10
N ASP A 12 24.31 5.41 9.19
CA ASP A 12 25.33 6.35 8.73
C ASP A 12 24.67 7.61 8.13
N PRO A 13 25.09 8.83 8.53
CA PRO A 13 24.52 10.08 8.02
C PRO A 13 24.54 10.21 6.50
N GLN A 14 25.53 9.61 5.83
CA GLN A 14 25.62 9.61 4.38
C GLN A 14 24.51 8.77 3.74
N ILE A 15 24.13 7.62 4.31
CA ILE A 15 23.01 6.78 3.82
C ILE A 15 21.69 7.53 3.98
N ILE A 16 21.49 8.18 5.14
CA ILE A 16 20.30 8.98 5.40
C ILE A 16 20.22 10.16 4.42
N SER A 17 21.35 10.84 4.17
CA SER A 17 21.46 11.93 3.20
C SER A 17 21.11 11.48 1.79
N GLU A 18 21.65 10.35 1.32
CA GLU A 18 21.32 9.77 0.01
C GLU A 18 19.82 9.45 -0.13
N GLY A 19 19.22 8.84 0.90
CA GLY A 19 17.80 8.52 0.92
C GLY A 19 16.91 9.77 0.87
N LEU A 20 17.19 10.77 1.71
CA LEU A 20 16.46 12.03 1.72
C LEU A 20 16.65 12.82 0.42
N TYR A 21 17.86 12.81 -0.15
CA TYR A 21 18.14 13.46 -1.42
C TYR A 21 17.32 12.83 -2.56
N ALA A 22 17.23 11.50 -2.63
CA ALA A 22 16.39 10.82 -3.62
C ALA A 22 14.90 11.23 -3.50
N ILE A 23 14.37 11.31 -2.27
CA ILE A 23 13.00 11.79 -2.02
C ILE A 23 12.86 13.25 -2.47
N ALA A 24 13.82 14.12 -2.13
CA ALA A 24 13.80 15.53 -2.51
C ALA A 24 13.81 15.73 -4.04
N VAL A 25 14.57 14.92 -4.77
CA VAL A 25 14.59 14.94 -6.24
C VAL A 25 13.20 14.60 -6.79
N VAL A 26 12.55 13.53 -6.32
CA VAL A 26 11.18 13.19 -6.77
C VAL A 26 10.19 14.31 -6.45
N LEU A 27 10.24 14.87 -5.24
CA LEU A 27 9.38 15.98 -4.84
C LEU A 27 9.63 17.25 -5.67
N SER A 28 10.85 17.48 -6.13
CA SER A 28 11.18 18.64 -6.97
C SER A 28 10.45 18.60 -8.33
N PHE A 29 10.28 17.42 -8.93
CA PHE A 29 9.53 17.25 -10.18
C PHE A 29 8.02 17.47 -10.01
N SER A 30 7.46 17.23 -8.82
CA SER A 30 6.04 17.53 -8.55
C SER A 30 5.70 19.02 -8.71
N ARG A 31 6.69 19.92 -8.64
CA ARG A 31 6.52 21.36 -8.86
C ARG A 31 6.13 21.74 -10.30
N ILE A 32 6.29 20.84 -11.28
CA ILE A 32 5.80 21.06 -12.65
C ILE A 32 4.29 21.32 -12.64
N ALA A 33 3.55 20.77 -11.67
CA ALA A 33 2.13 21.04 -11.48
C ALA A 33 1.80 22.52 -11.24
N TYR A 34 2.74 23.37 -10.82
CA TYR A 34 2.47 24.82 -10.69
C TYR A 34 2.44 25.55 -12.04
N ILE A 35 3.03 24.98 -13.08
CA ILE A 35 3.15 25.59 -14.42
C ILE A 35 2.03 25.07 -15.35
N LEU A 36 1.52 23.86 -15.10
CA LEU A 36 0.42 23.25 -15.88
C LEU A 36 -0.85 24.12 -16.03
N PRO A 37 -1.28 24.94 -15.04
CA PRO A 37 -2.46 25.79 -15.20
C PRO A 37 -2.30 26.92 -16.22
N ALA A 38 -1.06 27.28 -16.56
CA ALA A 38 -0.78 28.36 -17.51
C ALA A 38 -1.10 28.00 -18.97
N ASN A 39 -1.40 26.73 -19.25
CA ASN A 39 -1.79 26.26 -20.58
C ASN A 39 -3.30 26.00 -20.63
N GLU A 40 -3.97 26.54 -21.65
CA GLU A 40 -5.43 26.46 -21.84
C GLU A 40 -5.95 25.00 -21.87
N SER A 41 -5.16 24.04 -22.35
CA SER A 41 -5.54 22.63 -22.41
C SER A 41 -5.26 21.87 -21.10
N PHE A 42 -4.24 22.25 -20.33
CA PHE A 42 -3.82 21.52 -19.12
C PHE A 42 -4.42 22.06 -17.83
N GLY A 43 -4.86 23.32 -17.79
CA GLY A 43 -5.52 23.92 -16.63
C GLY A 43 -6.79 23.18 -16.17
N PRO A 44 -7.76 22.91 -17.06
CA PRO A 44 -8.97 22.16 -16.70
C PRO A 44 -8.65 20.74 -16.19
N LEU A 45 -7.68 20.05 -16.81
CA LEU A 45 -7.27 18.70 -16.42
C LEU A 45 -6.73 18.66 -14.98
N GLN A 46 -5.90 19.64 -14.61
CA GLN A 46 -5.35 19.71 -13.25
C GLN A 46 -6.43 20.02 -12.21
N ILE A 47 -7.41 20.87 -12.55
CA ILE A 47 -8.54 21.18 -11.65
C ILE A 47 -9.37 19.92 -11.40
N SER A 48 -9.68 19.15 -12.45
CA SER A 48 -10.41 17.87 -12.33
C SER A 48 -9.63 16.84 -11.50
N LEU A 49 -8.31 16.70 -11.73
CA LEU A 49 -7.45 15.84 -10.93
C LEU A 49 -7.43 16.23 -9.45
N GLY A 50 -7.40 17.53 -9.14
CA GLY A 50 -7.47 18.02 -7.77
C GLY A 50 -8.80 17.70 -7.07
N ARG A 51 -9.92 17.64 -7.80
CA ARG A 51 -11.24 17.26 -7.29
C ARG A 51 -11.33 15.76 -7.02
N THR A 52 -10.89 14.93 -7.98
CA THR A 52 -10.89 13.46 -7.81
C THR A 52 -10.03 13.02 -6.63
N VAL A 53 -8.86 13.63 -6.42
CA VAL A 53 -8.01 13.38 -5.24
C VAL A 53 -8.74 13.66 -3.93
N LYS A 54 -9.51 14.77 -3.84
CA LYS A 54 -10.30 15.09 -2.65
C LYS A 54 -11.41 14.07 -2.38
N ASP A 55 -12.00 13.52 -3.44
CA ASP A 55 -13.01 12.47 -3.31
C ASP A 55 -12.40 11.15 -2.85
N ILE A 56 -11.21 10.76 -3.35
CA ILE A 56 -10.47 9.59 -2.89
C ILE A 56 -10.25 9.62 -1.38
N PHE A 57 -9.86 10.77 -0.81
CA PHE A 57 -9.62 10.89 0.63
C PHE A 57 -10.84 10.54 1.50
N LYS A 58 -12.07 10.78 1.03
CA LYS A 58 -13.30 10.41 1.76
C LYS A 58 -13.43 8.89 1.88
N PHE A 59 -13.14 8.16 0.81
CA PHE A 59 -13.22 6.70 0.78
C PHE A 59 -12.01 6.01 1.42
N MET A 60 -10.88 6.70 1.48
CA MET A 60 -9.64 6.20 2.10
C MET A 60 -9.84 5.84 3.59
N VAL A 61 -10.77 6.49 4.30
CA VAL A 61 -11.09 6.18 5.70
C VAL A 61 -11.65 4.75 5.85
N LEU A 62 -12.63 4.39 5.01
CA LEU A 62 -13.20 3.04 5.02
C LEU A 62 -12.16 1.99 4.64
N PHE A 63 -11.32 2.31 3.64
CA PHE A 63 -10.22 1.46 3.24
C PHE A 63 -9.24 1.20 4.38
N ILE A 64 -8.78 2.24 5.09
CA ILE A 64 -7.86 2.10 6.23
C ILE A 64 -8.48 1.26 7.35
N MET A 65 -9.78 1.46 7.63
CA MET A 65 -10.48 0.70 8.66
C MET A 65 -10.50 -0.80 8.34
N VAL A 66 -10.88 -1.17 7.12
CA VAL A 66 -10.89 -2.57 6.65
C VAL A 66 -9.47 -3.13 6.63
N PHE A 67 -8.51 -2.38 6.07
CA PHE A 67 -7.11 -2.78 5.99
C PHE A 67 -6.54 -3.13 7.37
N LEU A 68 -6.72 -2.25 8.37
CA LEU A 68 -6.20 -2.46 9.71
C LEU A 68 -6.89 -3.64 10.42
N ALA A 69 -8.20 -3.82 10.23
CA ALA A 69 -8.92 -4.95 10.79
C ALA A 69 -8.34 -6.30 10.32
N PHE A 70 -8.11 -6.45 9.02
CA PHE A 70 -7.48 -7.64 8.45
C PHE A 70 -6.01 -7.76 8.84
N MET A 71 -5.26 -6.66 8.89
CA MET A 71 -3.85 -6.66 9.31
C MET A 71 -3.70 -7.21 10.72
N ILE A 72 -4.49 -6.70 11.67
CA ILE A 72 -4.46 -7.15 13.06
C ILE A 72 -4.94 -8.60 13.16
N GLY A 73 -6.02 -8.96 12.45
CA GLY A 73 -6.52 -10.34 12.43
C GLY A 73 -5.49 -11.36 11.94
N MET A 74 -4.82 -11.06 10.83
CA MET A 74 -3.75 -11.91 10.28
C MET A 74 -2.52 -11.95 11.20
N PHE A 75 -2.14 -10.81 11.79
CA PHE A 75 -1.06 -10.74 12.77
C PHE A 75 -1.34 -11.62 13.99
N ILE A 76 -2.53 -11.52 14.58
CA ILE A 76 -2.92 -12.35 15.73
C ILE A 76 -2.86 -13.84 15.37
N LEU A 77 -3.37 -14.21 14.18
CA LEU A 77 -3.39 -15.60 13.72
C LEU A 77 -1.98 -16.19 13.55
N TYR A 78 -1.02 -15.41 13.04
CA TYR A 78 0.31 -15.90 12.65
C TYR A 78 1.46 -15.48 13.56
N SER A 79 1.24 -14.61 14.56
CA SER A 79 2.28 -14.12 15.47
C SER A 79 3.10 -15.23 16.16
N TYR A 80 2.45 -16.34 16.54
CA TYR A 80 3.10 -17.49 17.17
C TYR A 80 3.83 -18.43 16.21
N TYR A 81 3.75 -18.18 14.90
CA TYR A 81 4.33 -19.04 13.85
C TYR A 81 5.64 -18.48 13.29
N LEU A 82 6.31 -17.58 14.01
CA LEU A 82 7.63 -17.08 13.63
C LEU A 82 8.63 -18.25 13.50
N GLY A 83 9.30 -18.35 12.35
CA GLY A 83 10.20 -19.48 12.02
C GLY A 83 9.50 -20.75 11.50
N ALA A 84 8.19 -20.87 11.73
CA ALA A 84 7.35 -21.99 11.31
C ALA A 84 6.62 -21.76 9.97
N LYS A 85 6.91 -20.65 9.29
CA LYS A 85 6.37 -20.30 7.96
C LYS A 85 7.44 -20.39 6.88
N LEU A 86 7.01 -20.47 5.62
CA LEU A 86 7.92 -20.42 4.46
C LEU A 86 8.50 -19.01 4.23
N ASN A 87 7.75 -17.97 4.61
CA ASN A 87 8.17 -16.58 4.51
C ASN A 87 7.76 -15.81 5.80
N PRO A 88 8.28 -14.59 6.04
CA PRO A 88 8.02 -13.86 7.28
C PRO A 88 6.63 -13.19 7.34
N ALA A 89 5.78 -13.39 6.33
CA ALA A 89 4.49 -12.72 6.23
C ALA A 89 3.61 -12.98 7.46
N PHE A 90 2.94 -11.91 7.91
CA PHE A 90 2.00 -11.92 9.04
C PHE A 90 2.59 -12.23 10.43
N THR A 91 3.90 -12.41 10.55
CA THR A 91 4.54 -12.75 11.84
C THR A 91 4.78 -11.54 12.74
N THR A 92 4.98 -10.36 12.13
CA THR A 92 5.09 -9.07 12.82
C THR A 92 4.07 -8.09 12.25
N VAL A 93 3.79 -7.00 12.97
CA VAL A 93 2.89 -5.95 12.48
C VAL A 93 3.42 -5.34 11.18
N GLU A 94 4.73 -5.10 11.08
CA GLU A 94 5.38 -4.54 9.89
C GLU A 94 5.25 -5.48 8.69
N GLU A 95 5.54 -6.77 8.85
CA GLU A 95 5.44 -7.75 7.76
C GLU A 95 3.98 -8.01 7.37
N SER A 96 3.04 -7.93 8.32
CA SER A 96 1.61 -7.97 8.04
C SER A 96 1.18 -6.79 7.16
N PHE A 97 1.63 -5.58 7.50
CA PHE A 97 1.39 -4.38 6.70
C PHE A 97 1.94 -4.54 5.28
N LYS A 98 3.22 -4.92 5.14
CA LYS A 98 3.86 -5.11 3.83
C LYS A 98 3.10 -6.12 2.97
N THR A 99 2.76 -7.27 3.54
CA THR A 99 2.10 -8.35 2.80
C THR A 99 0.71 -7.93 2.30
N LEU A 100 -0.12 -7.31 3.15
CA LEU A 100 -1.45 -6.84 2.75
C LEU A 100 -1.38 -5.64 1.80
N PHE A 101 -0.40 -4.75 1.97
CA PHE A 101 -0.23 -3.60 1.07
C PHE A 101 0.09 -4.05 -0.36
N TRP A 102 1.07 -4.95 -0.50
CA TRP A 102 1.47 -5.45 -1.81
C TRP A 102 0.45 -6.38 -2.46
N SER A 103 -0.42 -7.04 -1.67
CA SER A 103 -1.46 -7.90 -2.22
C SER A 103 -2.53 -7.13 -2.99
N ILE A 104 -2.76 -5.85 -2.66
CA ILE A 104 -3.69 -4.98 -3.40
C ILE A 104 -3.26 -4.84 -4.87
N PHE A 105 -1.94 -4.85 -5.11
CA PHE A 105 -1.35 -4.76 -6.44
C PHE A 105 -1.10 -6.14 -7.08
N GLY A 106 -1.53 -7.22 -6.43
CA GLY A 106 -1.30 -8.59 -6.90
C GLY A 106 0.15 -9.08 -6.78
N LEU A 107 0.99 -8.39 -6.00
CA LEU A 107 2.41 -8.71 -5.84
C LEU A 107 2.72 -9.60 -4.62
N SER A 108 1.68 -10.00 -3.87
CA SER A 108 1.84 -10.87 -2.71
C SER A 108 1.62 -12.34 -3.08
N GLU A 109 2.49 -13.21 -2.59
CA GLU A 109 2.42 -14.64 -2.87
C GLU A 109 1.39 -15.38 -1.99
N VAL A 110 0.74 -16.40 -2.53
CA VAL A 110 -0.17 -17.30 -1.78
C VAL A 110 0.60 -18.14 -0.75
N THR A 111 1.91 -18.36 -0.98
CA THR A 111 2.84 -19.02 -0.05
C THR A 111 2.96 -18.28 1.30
N SER A 112 2.52 -17.02 1.38
CA SER A 112 2.43 -16.22 2.62
C SER A 112 1.50 -16.80 3.68
N VAL A 113 0.57 -17.66 3.31
CA VAL A 113 -0.39 -18.29 4.22
C VAL A 113 0.10 -19.67 4.71
N VAL A 114 0.96 -20.31 3.92
CA VAL A 114 1.43 -21.70 4.12
C VAL A 114 2.32 -21.81 5.36
N LEU A 115 2.05 -22.83 6.18
CA LEU A 115 2.83 -23.21 7.35
C LEU A 115 3.75 -24.40 7.02
N LYS A 116 4.85 -24.55 7.76
CA LYS A 116 5.69 -25.75 7.71
C LYS A 116 5.12 -26.92 8.51
N TYR A 117 4.25 -26.64 9.49
CA TYR A 117 3.60 -27.64 10.35
C TYR A 117 2.23 -28.03 9.81
N ASP A 118 1.75 -29.23 10.15
CA ASP A 118 0.45 -29.77 9.74
C ASP A 118 -0.75 -29.14 10.49
N HIS A 119 -0.65 -27.86 10.86
CA HIS A 119 -1.74 -27.10 11.49
C HIS A 119 -2.73 -26.59 10.43
N LYS A 120 -3.34 -27.53 9.69
CA LYS A 120 -4.24 -27.27 8.56
C LYS A 120 -5.42 -26.37 8.88
N PHE A 121 -5.94 -26.42 10.11
CA PHE A 121 -7.03 -25.54 10.53
C PHE A 121 -6.62 -24.06 10.45
N ILE A 122 -5.43 -23.72 10.94
CA ILE A 122 -4.92 -22.34 10.94
C ILE A 122 -4.61 -21.90 9.51
N GLU A 123 -4.02 -22.78 8.71
CA GLU A 123 -3.77 -22.49 7.29
C GLU A 123 -5.07 -22.21 6.52
N ASN A 124 -6.11 -23.04 6.73
CA ASN A 124 -7.43 -22.85 6.12
C ASN A 124 -8.08 -21.52 6.54
N ILE A 125 -8.04 -21.18 7.83
CA ILE A 125 -8.54 -19.88 8.31
C ILE A 125 -7.76 -18.73 7.66
N GLY A 126 -6.44 -18.86 7.52
CA GLY A 126 -5.61 -17.89 6.82
C GLY A 126 -5.99 -17.71 5.36
N TYR A 127 -6.23 -18.81 4.62
CA TYR A 127 -6.70 -18.74 3.23
C TYR A 127 -8.05 -18.03 3.11
N VAL A 128 -8.99 -18.37 4.00
CA VAL A 128 -10.32 -17.76 4.01
C VAL A 128 -10.22 -16.26 4.31
N LEU A 129 -9.51 -15.86 5.37
CA LEU A 129 -9.35 -14.45 5.73
C LEU A 129 -8.65 -13.65 4.63
N TYR A 130 -7.57 -14.18 4.08
CA TYR A 130 -6.84 -13.54 3.00
C TYR A 130 -7.66 -13.46 1.70
N GLY A 131 -8.46 -14.48 1.40
CA GLY A 131 -9.40 -14.47 0.28
C GLY A 131 -10.48 -13.39 0.45
N ILE A 132 -11.13 -13.35 1.62
CA ILE A 132 -12.15 -12.34 1.94
C ILE A 132 -11.55 -10.92 1.88
N TYR A 133 -10.33 -10.73 2.40
CA TYR A 133 -9.60 -9.47 2.30
C TYR A 133 -9.47 -9.02 0.84
N ASN A 134 -8.95 -9.89 -0.04
CA ASN A 134 -8.74 -9.53 -1.44
C ASN A 134 -10.05 -9.21 -2.17
N VAL A 135 -11.11 -9.99 -1.95
CA VAL A 135 -12.44 -9.70 -2.51
C VAL A 135 -12.96 -8.36 -2.01
N THR A 136 -12.86 -8.10 -0.71
CA THR A 136 -13.31 -6.83 -0.11
C THR A 136 -12.53 -5.64 -0.68
N MET A 137 -11.21 -5.77 -0.84
CA MET A 137 -10.38 -4.71 -1.40
C MET A 137 -10.71 -4.41 -2.85
N VAL A 138 -10.95 -5.44 -3.67
CA VAL A 138 -11.41 -5.24 -5.06
C VAL A 138 -12.75 -4.50 -5.07
N VAL A 139 -13.72 -4.89 -4.23
CA VAL A 139 -15.02 -4.22 -4.16
C VAL A 139 -14.88 -2.76 -3.71
N VAL A 140 -14.07 -2.48 -2.68
CA VAL A 140 -13.83 -1.12 -2.20
C VAL A 140 -13.18 -0.26 -3.28
N LEU A 141 -12.14 -0.77 -3.96
CA LEU A 141 -11.46 -0.04 -5.04
C LEU A 141 -12.37 0.21 -6.24
N LEU A 142 -13.21 -0.76 -6.62
CA LEU A 142 -14.19 -0.58 -7.68
C LEU A 142 -15.23 0.48 -7.31
N ASN A 143 -15.72 0.47 -6.06
CA ASN A 143 -16.67 1.49 -5.58
C ASN A 143 -16.04 2.89 -5.56
N MET A 144 -14.75 3.00 -5.23
CA MET A 144 -14.02 4.26 -5.35
C MET A 144 -13.90 4.71 -6.80
N LEU A 145 -13.58 3.81 -7.73
CA LEU A 145 -13.47 4.11 -9.16
C LEU A 145 -14.80 4.60 -9.75
N ILE A 146 -15.90 3.94 -9.43
CA ILE A 146 -17.25 4.33 -9.87
C ILE A 146 -17.60 5.71 -9.30
N ALA A 147 -17.32 5.96 -8.02
CA ALA A 147 -17.59 7.26 -7.41
C ALA A 147 -16.81 8.40 -8.09
N MET A 148 -15.53 8.17 -8.44
CA MET A 148 -14.71 9.15 -9.16
C MET A 148 -15.21 9.42 -10.58
N ILE A 149 -15.64 8.38 -11.29
CA ILE A 149 -16.21 8.51 -12.63
C ILE A 149 -17.53 9.30 -12.57
N ASN A 150 -18.39 9.00 -11.59
CA ASN A 150 -19.68 9.68 -11.42
C ASN A 150 -19.53 11.16 -11.05
N SER A 151 -18.58 11.52 -10.19
CA SER A 151 -18.33 12.95 -9.89
C SER A 151 -17.77 13.70 -11.09
N SER A 152 -17.01 13.01 -11.96
CA SER A 152 -16.54 13.58 -13.23
C SER A 152 -17.66 13.77 -14.26
N TYR A 153 -18.65 12.85 -14.33
CA TYR A 153 -19.78 12.97 -15.28
C TYR A 153 -20.75 14.11 -14.91
N GLN A 154 -21.03 14.31 -13.62
CA GLN A 154 -21.90 15.41 -13.15
C GLN A 154 -21.31 16.81 -13.35
N GLU A 155 -20.03 16.91 -13.72
CA GLU A 155 -19.32 18.16 -13.94
C GLU A 155 -19.38 18.62 -15.42
N ILE A 156 -19.82 17.73 -16.32
CA ILE A 156 -19.95 17.97 -17.76
C ILE A 156 -21.40 18.31 -18.15
N GLU A 157 -22.40 17.92 -17.34
CA GLU A 157 -23.79 18.44 -17.41
C GLU A 157 -23.93 19.79 -16.68
#